data_AF-L2GL79-F1
#
_entry.id   AF-L2GL79-F1
#
_cell.length_a   1.000
_cell.length_b   1.000
_cell.length_c   1.000
_cell.angle_alpha   90.00
_cell.angle_beta   90.00
_cell.angle_gamma   90.00
#
_symmetry.space_group_name_H-M   'P 1'
#
loop_
_entity.id
_entity.type
_entity.pdbx_description
1 polymer ?
#
loop_
_entity_poly.entity_id
_entity_poly.type
_entity_poly.pdbx_seq_one_letter_code
_entity_poly.pdbx_strand_id
1 'polypeptide(L)'
;MIKGIFIFNTDYETILTRIYCKSISIKSIISVLKSNNDSNFIDLNSNIIVYKQYDDSIICFVANEENEMHILALITVLMNTIERMLGSLNHKSLIYHFKDTYAIVDNFVLNGVVIGLNPADILSSLEHTQSIIDQNNQ
;
A
#
# COMPACT_ATOMS: atom_id res chain seq x y z
N MET A 1 -8.85 -10.65 -6.56
CA MET A 1 -7.76 -9.78 -7.03
C MET A 1 -7.72 -8.45 -6.27
N ILE A 2 -6.53 -7.91 -5.98
CA ILE A 2 -6.35 -6.56 -5.43
C ILE A 2 -6.65 -5.52 -6.53
N LYS A 3 -7.53 -4.58 -6.23
CA LYS A 3 -7.99 -3.54 -7.15
C LYS A 3 -7.28 -2.20 -6.93
N GLY A 4 -6.84 -1.93 -5.70
CA GLY A 4 -6.04 -0.75 -5.38
C GLY A 4 -5.48 -0.77 -3.96
N ILE A 5 -4.42 0.01 -3.75
CA ILE A 5 -3.73 0.24 -2.48
C ILE A 5 -3.69 1.74 -2.23
N PHE A 6 -4.05 2.15 -1.03
CA PHE A 6 -4.10 3.54 -0.63
C PHE A 6 -3.44 3.71 0.73
N ILE A 7 -2.71 4.81 0.90
CA ILE A 7 -2.22 5.24 2.20
C ILE A 7 -2.70 6.66 2.41
N PHE A 8 -3.35 6.88 3.55
CA PHE A 8 -3.84 8.17 4.00
C PHE A 8 -3.15 8.55 5.30
N ASN A 9 -3.20 9.84 5.65
CA ASN A 9 -2.97 10.24 7.03
C ASN A 9 -4.26 10.07 7.87
N THR A 10 -4.19 10.37 9.16
CA THR A 10 -5.34 10.34 10.07
C THR A 10 -6.43 11.36 9.72
N ASP A 11 -6.09 12.42 8.99
CA ASP A 11 -7.02 13.41 8.44
C ASP A 11 -7.64 12.99 7.08
N TYR A 12 -7.32 11.80 6.59
CA TYR A 12 -7.75 11.23 5.31
C TYR A 12 -7.22 11.95 4.06
N GLU A 13 -6.14 12.72 4.20
CA GLU A 13 -5.37 13.22 3.08
C GLU A 13 -4.56 12.09 2.47
N THR A 14 -4.50 12.05 1.13
CA THR A 14 -3.86 10.95 0.40
C THR A 14 -2.34 11.12 0.39
N ILE A 15 -1.63 10.13 0.93
CA ILE A 15 -0.18 10.01 0.88
C ILE A 15 0.23 9.21 -0.35
N LEU A 16 -0.41 8.06 -0.56
CA LEU A 16 -0.11 7.13 -1.64
C LEU A 16 -1.40 6.63 -2.30
N THR A 17 -1.37 6.52 -3.62
CA THR A 17 -2.44 5.87 -4.39
C THR A 17 -1.85 5.00 -5.49
N ARG A 18 -2.21 3.71 -5.47
CA ARG A 18 -1.97 2.75 -6.54
C ARG A 18 -3.28 2.08 -6.92
N ILE A 19 -3.67 2.21 -8.19
CA ILE A 19 -4.94 1.69 -8.70
C ILE A 19 -4.64 0.72 -9.83
N TYR A 20 -5.12 -0.52 -9.70
CA TYR A 20 -4.99 -1.57 -10.72
C TYR A 20 -6.28 -1.72 -11.55
N CYS A 21 -7.41 -1.21 -11.06
CA CYS A 21 -8.68 -1.23 -11.77
C CYS A 21 -9.40 0.13 -11.68
N LYS A 22 -9.80 0.70 -12.84
CA LYS A 22 -10.39 2.05 -12.94
C LYS A 22 -11.73 2.25 -12.22
N SER A 23 -12.35 1.19 -11.71
CA SER A 23 -13.68 1.26 -11.10
C SER A 23 -13.71 1.81 -9.66
N ILE A 24 -12.58 2.26 -9.13
CA ILE A 24 -12.46 2.70 -7.72
C ILE A 24 -12.47 4.22 -7.60
N SER A 25 -13.34 4.73 -6.73
CA SER A 25 -13.38 6.14 -6.32
C SER A 25 -12.78 6.33 -4.93
N ILE A 26 -11.73 7.16 -4.84
CA ILE A 26 -11.06 7.51 -3.57
C ILE A 26 -12.03 8.16 -2.60
N LYS A 27 -12.94 9.02 -3.09
CA LYS A 27 -13.93 9.71 -2.25
C LYS A 27 -14.86 8.73 -1.54
N SER A 28 -15.26 7.67 -2.23
CA SER A 28 -16.12 6.62 -1.66
C SER A 28 -15.39 5.83 -0.58
N ILE A 29 -14.11 5.52 -0.80
CA ILE A 29 -13.27 4.84 0.20
C ILE A 29 -13.16 5.69 1.46
N ILE A 30 -12.78 6.96 1.34
CA ILE A 30 -12.61 7.87 2.48
C ILE A 30 -13.94 8.02 3.24
N SER A 31 -15.06 8.17 2.54
CA SER A 31 -16.38 8.26 3.17
C SER A 31 -16.70 7.03 4.02
N VAL A 32 -16.38 5.85 3.51
CA VAL A 32 -16.68 4.58 4.18
C VAL A 32 -15.75 4.34 5.36
N LEU A 33 -14.45 4.65 5.23
CA LEU A 33 -13.49 4.58 6.33
C LEU A 33 -13.88 5.53 7.47
N LYS A 34 -14.36 6.74 7.18
CA LYS A 34 -14.83 7.69 8.21
C LYS A 34 -16.06 7.19 8.97
N SER A 35 -16.91 6.39 8.33
CA SER A 35 -18.16 5.92 8.92
C SER A 35 -18.03 4.63 9.74
N ASN A 36 -17.00 3.82 9.49
CA ASN A 36 -16.83 2.50 10.11
C ASN A 36 -15.44 2.41 10.76
N ASN A 37 -15.40 2.47 12.09
CA ASN A 37 -14.16 2.36 12.88
C ASN A 37 -14.03 1.05 13.68
N ASP A 38 -15.04 0.18 13.63
CA ASP A 38 -15.15 -0.95 14.57
C ASP A 38 -14.51 -2.26 14.05
N SER A 39 -14.06 -2.30 12.80
CA SER A 39 -13.53 -3.51 12.16
C SER A 39 -12.45 -3.17 11.13
N ASN A 40 -11.46 -4.05 10.95
CA ASN A 40 -10.47 -3.92 9.87
C ASN A 40 -11.04 -4.20 8.46
N PHE A 41 -12.28 -4.67 8.38
CA PHE A 41 -12.93 -5.10 7.15
C PHE A 41 -14.22 -4.31 6.95
N ILE A 42 -14.37 -3.70 5.78
CA ILE A 42 -15.55 -2.94 5.41
C ILE A 42 -16.02 -3.33 4.02
N ASP A 43 -17.30 -3.69 3.90
CA ASP A 43 -17.93 -4.00 2.62
C ASP A 43 -18.14 -2.73 1.79
N LEU A 44 -17.74 -2.79 0.51
CA LEU A 44 -17.91 -1.74 -0.48
C LEU A 44 -18.49 -2.33 -1.78
N ASN A 45 -19.81 -2.46 -1.82
CA ASN A 45 -20.55 -3.07 -2.93
C ASN A 45 -20.03 -4.48 -3.24
N SER A 46 -19.45 -4.71 -4.42
CA SER A 46 -18.82 -5.98 -4.81
C SER A 46 -17.36 -6.11 -4.36
N ASN A 47 -16.81 -5.11 -3.68
CA ASN A 47 -15.44 -5.13 -3.17
C ASN A 47 -15.45 -5.13 -1.64
N ILE A 48 -14.32 -5.49 -1.07
CA ILE A 48 -14.01 -5.33 0.34
C ILE A 48 -12.85 -4.36 0.49
N ILE A 49 -12.97 -3.48 1.49
CA ILE A 49 -11.89 -2.64 1.96
C ILE A 49 -11.30 -3.32 3.19
N VAL A 50 -10.02 -3.64 3.13
CA VAL A 50 -9.25 -4.11 4.28
C VAL A 50 -8.30 -3.00 4.68
N TYR A 51 -8.38 -2.52 5.91
CA TYR A 51 -7.56 -1.39 6.36
C TYR A 51 -7.00 -1.59 7.76
N LYS A 52 -5.89 -0.87 8.03
CA LYS A 52 -5.25 -0.83 9.33
C LYS A 52 -4.59 0.51 9.56
N GLN A 53 -4.69 1.01 10.78
CA GLN A 53 -4.01 2.22 11.22
C GLN A 53 -2.64 1.89 11.83
N TYR A 54 -1.65 2.70 11.49
CA TYR A 54 -0.26 2.67 11.99
C TYR A 54 0.10 4.09 12.41
N ASP A 55 0.12 4.36 13.71
CA ASP A 55 0.33 5.69 14.29
C ASP A 55 -0.49 6.77 13.55
N ASP A 56 0.19 7.59 12.74
CA ASP A 56 -0.38 8.71 11.97
C ASP A 56 -0.71 8.37 10.50
N SER A 57 -0.83 7.08 10.16
CA SER A 57 -1.07 6.63 8.79
C SER A 57 -2.10 5.51 8.73
N ILE A 58 -3.01 5.58 7.77
CA ILE A 58 -4.05 4.59 7.51
C ILE A 58 -3.73 3.96 6.16
N ILE A 59 -3.47 2.65 6.15
CA ILE A 59 -3.29 1.90 4.91
C ILE A 59 -4.52 1.07 4.63
N CYS A 60 -5.00 1.09 3.38
CA CYS A 60 -6.09 0.24 2.95
C CYS A 60 -5.86 -0.39 1.58
N PHE A 61 -6.38 -1.60 1.44
CA PHE A 61 -6.41 -2.37 0.22
C PHE A 61 -7.86 -2.55 -0.16
N VAL A 62 -8.17 -2.32 -1.44
CA VAL A 62 -9.47 -2.66 -2.01
C VAL A 62 -9.30 -3.94 -2.80
N ALA A 63 -10.04 -4.98 -2.46
CA ALA A 63 -9.97 -6.28 -3.10
C ALA A 63 -11.38 -6.79 -3.45
N ASN A 64 -11.45 -7.75 -4.36
CA ASN A 64 -12.69 -8.45 -4.71
C ASN A 64 -12.35 -9.94 -4.83
N GLU A 65 -13.22 -10.79 -4.27
CA GLU A 65 -13.04 -12.25 -4.27
C GLU A 65 -11.70 -12.71 -3.66
N GLU A 66 -11.19 -11.98 -2.66
CA GLU A 66 -9.98 -12.33 -1.89
C GLU A 66 -10.33 -12.60 -0.44
N ASN A 67 -9.52 -13.42 0.24
CA ASN A 67 -9.65 -13.61 1.68
C ASN A 67 -9.19 -12.35 2.45
N GLU A 68 -10.05 -11.80 3.29
CA GLU A 68 -9.79 -10.53 3.98
C GLU A 68 -8.62 -10.63 4.97
N MET A 69 -8.53 -11.77 5.68
CA MET A 69 -7.46 -12.01 6.65
C MET A 69 -6.09 -12.12 5.95
N HIS A 70 -6.06 -12.71 4.76
CA HIS A 70 -4.85 -12.72 3.93
C HIS A 70 -4.43 -11.30 3.55
N ILE A 71 -5.36 -10.46 3.08
CA ILE A 71 -5.05 -9.06 2.74
C ILE A 71 -4.57 -8.28 3.97
N LEU A 72 -5.14 -8.50 5.15
CA LEU A 72 -4.69 -7.85 6.38
C LEU A 72 -3.26 -8.27 6.77
N ALA A 73 -2.90 -9.54 6.53
CA ALA A 73 -1.54 -10.02 6.70
C ALA A 73 -0.59 -9.35 5.69
N LEU A 74 -0.99 -9.21 4.43
CA LEU A 74 -0.21 -8.50 3.40
C LEU A 74 0.03 -7.04 3.77
N ILE A 75 -0.98 -6.33 4.27
CA ILE A 75 -0.83 -4.97 4.79
C ILE A 75 0.27 -4.93 5.85
N THR A 76 0.26 -5.89 6.78
CA THR A 76 1.27 -5.94 7.84
C THR A 76 2.67 -6.20 7.30
N VAL A 77 2.82 -7.13 6.35
CA VAL A 77 4.12 -7.40 5.70
C VAL A 77 4.62 -6.17 4.93
N LEU A 78 3.74 -5.49 4.19
CA LEU A 78 4.09 -4.29 3.43
C LEU A 78 4.56 -3.16 4.35
N MET A 79 3.82 -2.86 5.41
CA MET A 79 4.18 -1.79 6.34
C MET A 79 5.49 -2.09 7.08
N ASN A 80 5.73 -3.34 7.49
CA ASN A 80 7.00 -3.75 8.08
C ASN A 80 8.16 -3.66 7.08
N THR A 81 7.90 -3.93 5.79
CA THR A 81 8.88 -3.77 4.71
C THR A 81 9.25 -2.31 4.54
N ILE A 82 8.25 -1.43 4.47
CA ILE A 82 8.45 0.03 4.36
C ILE A 82 9.23 0.54 5.57
N GLU A 83 8.84 0.16 6.79
CA GLU A 83 9.55 0.55 8.01
C GLU A 83 11.02 0.12 7.98
N ARG A 84 11.30 -1.13 7.60
CA ARG A 84 12.67 -1.64 7.52
C ARG A 84 13.52 -0.94 6.47
N MET A 85 12.92 -0.53 5.36
CA MET A 85 13.63 0.15 4.27
C MET A 85 13.83 1.65 4.53
N LEU A 86 12.85 2.32 5.13
CA LEU A 86 12.92 3.76 5.43
C LEU A 86 13.54 4.05 6.82
N GLY A 87 13.75 3.03 7.64
CA GLY A 87 14.26 3.13 9.02
C GLY A 87 13.22 3.62 10.04
N SER A 88 12.16 4.29 9.60
CA SER A 88 11.01 4.65 10.43
C SER A 88 9.73 4.74 9.60
N LEU A 89 8.63 4.26 10.19
CA LEU A 89 7.30 4.38 9.63
C LEU A 89 6.55 5.50 10.32
N ASN A 90 6.55 6.69 9.71
CA ASN A 90 5.74 7.81 10.14
C ASN A 90 5.24 8.59 8.92
N HIS A 91 4.23 9.42 9.13
CA HIS A 91 3.65 10.26 8.09
C HIS A 91 4.70 11.07 7.29
N LYS A 92 5.67 11.67 7.99
CA LYS A 92 6.71 12.50 7.35
C LYS A 92 7.67 11.67 6.50
N SER A 93 8.03 10.49 6.97
CA SER A 93 8.91 9.53 6.28
C SER A 93 8.28 9.09 4.96
N LEU A 94 6.99 8.74 4.99
CA LEU A 94 6.24 8.35 3.78
C LEU A 94 6.13 9.49 2.76
N ILE A 95 5.96 10.73 3.22
CA ILE A 95 5.91 11.92 2.34
C ILE A 95 7.29 12.24 1.77
N TYR A 96 8.34 12.21 2.59
CA TYR A 96 9.69 12.57 2.18
C TYR A 96 10.28 11.51 1.23
N HIS A 97 10.07 10.24 1.53
CA HIS A 97 10.50 9.09 0.73
C HIS A 97 9.38 8.51 -0.15
N PHE A 98 8.56 9.38 -0.75
CA PHE A 98 7.40 8.93 -1.53
C PHE A 98 7.82 8.05 -2.72
N LYS A 99 8.93 8.38 -3.39
CA LYS A 99 9.44 7.59 -4.53
C LYS A 99 9.79 6.17 -4.12
N ASP A 100 10.53 6.03 -3.02
CA ASP A 100 10.97 4.75 -2.49
C ASP A 100 9.76 3.93 -2.01
N THR A 101 8.81 4.59 -1.35
CA THR A 101 7.54 3.96 -0.93
C THR A 101 6.76 3.40 -2.13
N TYR A 102 6.64 4.19 -3.20
CA TYR A 102 6.00 3.73 -4.43
C TYR A 102 6.75 2.56 -5.08
N ALA A 103 8.08 2.61 -5.12
CA ALA A 103 8.90 1.54 -5.67
C ALA A 103 8.75 0.25 -4.87
N ILE A 104 8.67 0.32 -3.54
CA ILE A 104 8.39 -0.82 -2.67
C ILE A 104 7.01 -1.41 -2.98
N VAL A 105 5.97 -0.58 -3.06
CA VAL A 105 4.60 -1.04 -3.38
C VAL A 105 4.56 -1.71 -4.76
N ASP A 106 5.24 -1.14 -5.76
CA ASP A 106 5.26 -1.67 -7.12
C ASP A 106 6.04 -3.01 -7.21
N ASN A 107 7.02 -3.25 -6.33
CA ASN A 107 7.71 -4.55 -6.19
C ASN A 107 6.96 -5.55 -5.29
N PHE A 108 5.99 -5.08 -4.50
CA PHE A 108 5.17 -5.92 -3.63
C PHE A 108 3.94 -6.46 -4.39
N VAL A 109 3.21 -5.57 -5.09
CA VAL A 109 2.00 -5.92 -5.85
C VAL A 109 2.08 -5.32 -7.25
N LEU A 110 1.97 -6.18 -8.26
CA LEU A 110 1.96 -5.81 -9.66
C LEU A 110 0.66 -6.27 -10.32
N ASN A 111 -0.02 -5.33 -10.99
CA ASN A 111 -1.29 -5.59 -11.68
C ASN A 111 -2.37 -6.28 -10.81
N GLY A 112 -2.40 -5.95 -9.51
CA GLY A 112 -3.36 -6.53 -8.56
C GLY A 112 -3.01 -7.92 -8.02
N VAL A 113 -1.81 -8.44 -8.33
CA VAL A 113 -1.28 -9.72 -7.86
C VAL A 113 -0.04 -9.48 -7.01
N VAL A 114 0.08 -10.18 -5.89
CA VAL A 114 1.26 -10.12 -5.01
C VAL A 114 2.42 -10.85 -5.68
N ILE A 115 3.56 -10.17 -5.83
CA ILE A 115 4.76 -10.70 -6.49
C ILE A 115 5.97 -10.84 -5.57
N GLY A 116 6.08 -10.01 -4.53
CA GLY A 116 7.20 -10.01 -3.60
C GLY A 116 6.72 -10.00 -2.16
N LEU A 117 7.00 -11.05 -1.40
CA LEU A 117 6.66 -11.14 0.04
C LEU A 117 7.89 -11.02 0.93
N ASN A 118 9.06 -11.40 0.42
CA ASN A 118 10.30 -11.34 1.17
C ASN A 118 10.94 -9.96 0.99
N PRO A 119 11.14 -9.19 2.07
CA PRO A 119 11.66 -7.85 1.89
C PRO A 119 13.17 -7.81 1.61
N ALA A 120 13.89 -8.93 1.72
CA ALA A 120 15.25 -9.04 1.19
C ALA A 120 15.25 -9.09 -0.36
N ASP A 121 14.30 -9.82 -0.95
CA ASP A 121 14.16 -9.93 -2.39
C ASP A 121 13.70 -8.60 -3.01
N ILE A 122 12.79 -7.89 -2.32
CA ILE A 122 12.35 -6.53 -2.69
C ILE A 122 13.54 -5.56 -2.68
N LEU A 123 14.36 -5.58 -1.62
CA LEU A 123 15.55 -4.72 -1.54
C LEU A 123 16.54 -5.00 -2.67
N SER A 124 16.85 -6.27 -2.92
CA SER A 124 17.77 -6.65 -4.01
C SER A 124 17.26 -6.21 -5.39
N SER A 125 15.94 -6.26 -5.61
CA SER A 125 15.31 -5.82 -6.85
C SER A 125 15.39 -4.30 -7.02
N LEU A 126 15.25 -3.55 -5.93
CA LEU A 126 15.38 -2.10 -5.92
C LEU A 126 16.82 -1.64 -6.18
N GLU A 127 17.81 -2.28 -5.54
CA GLU A 127 19.23 -2.01 -5.77
C GLU A 127 19.64 -2.28 -7.23
N HIS A 128 19.20 -3.40 -7.80
CA HIS A 128 19.44 -3.68 -9.21
C HIS A 128 18.81 -2.64 -10.13
N THR A 129 17.56 -2.24 -9.85
CA THR A 129 16.86 -1.22 -10.66
C THR A 129 17.58 0.12 -10.60
N GLN A 130 18.05 0.54 -9.42
CA GLN A 130 18.81 1.78 -9.25
C GLN A 130 20.13 1.74 -10.03
N SER A 131 20.87 0.63 -9.96
CA SER A 131 22.14 0.47 -10.70
C SER A 131 21.96 0.59 -12.22
N ILE A 132 20.84 0.09 -12.76
CA ILE A 132 20.52 0.19 -14.19
C ILE A 132 20.17 1.63 -14.56
N ILE A 133 19.42 2.34 -13.71
CA ILE A 133 19.07 3.75 -13.95
C ILE A 133 20.33 4.63 -13.96
N ASP A 134 21.25 4.39 -13.03
CA ASP A 134 22.50 5.15 -12.95
C ASP A 134 23.41 4.89 -14.17
N GLN A 135 23.39 3.67 -14.73
CA GLN A 135 24.11 3.34 -15.97
C GLN A 135 23.50 3.97 -17.23
N ASN A 136 22.18 4.20 -17.26
CA ASN A 136 21.50 4.79 -18.43
C ASN A 136 21.53 6.33 -18.44
N ASN A 137 21.94 6.95 -17.33
CA ASN A 137 22.06 8.41 -17.21
C ASN A 137 23.51 8.92 -17.37
N GLN A 138 24.44 8.05 -17.76
CA GLN A 138 25.82 8.38 -18.20
C GLN A 138 25.92 8.28 -19.72
#